data_AF-A0A847GEH7-F1
#
_entry.id   AF-A0A847GEH7-F1
#
_cell.length_a   1.000
_cell.length_b   1.000
_cell.length_c   1.000
_cell.angle_alpha   90.00
_cell.angle_beta   90.00
_cell.angle_gamma   90.00
#
_symmetry.space_group_name_H-M   'P 1'
#
loop_
_entity.id
_entity.type
_entity.pdbx_description
1 polymer ?
#
loop_
_entity_poly.entity_id
_entity_poly.type
_entity_poly.pdbx_seq_one_letter_code
_entity_poly.pdbx_strand_id
1 'polypeptide(L)'
;MKHRGFTLVELLVVIGIIAILAALLLPALSRARESGRRASCANNLKQVGLSFKMYTSEADGHTFPPGKYMDGDAGPRFPEFDFFFQGHT
;
A
#
# COMPACT_ATOMS: atom_id res chain seq x y z
N MET A 1 -53.20 -16.42 -13.00
CA MET A 1 -51.87 -16.79 -12.44
C MET A 1 -51.72 -16.06 -11.11
N LYS A 2 -51.58 -16.79 -10.00
CA LYS A 2 -51.67 -16.21 -8.65
C LYS A 2 -50.33 -15.55 -8.31
N HIS A 3 -50.21 -14.24 -8.56
CA HIS A 3 -49.08 -13.46 -8.05
C HIS A 3 -49.13 -13.51 -6.52
N ARG A 4 -48.16 -14.20 -5.91
CA ARG A 4 -47.91 -14.12 -4.47
C ARG A 4 -47.29 -12.74 -4.23
N GLY A 5 -48.04 -11.84 -3.60
CA GLY A 5 -47.52 -10.54 -3.17
C GLY A 5 -46.45 -10.75 -2.11
N PHE A 6 -45.32 -10.08 -2.27
CA PHE A 6 -44.26 -10.03 -1.27
C PHE A 6 -44.82 -9.33 -0.03
N THR A 7 -44.72 -9.96 1.14
CA THR A 7 -45.16 -9.28 2.37
C THR A 7 -44.18 -8.14 2.69
N LEU A 8 -44.69 -6.99 3.13
CA LEU A 8 -43.82 -5.86 3.54
C LEU A 8 -42.81 -6.29 4.63
N VAL A 9 -43.19 -7.28 5.45
CA VAL A 9 -42.36 -7.86 6.51
C VAL A 9 -41.17 -8.64 5.95
N GLU A 10 -41.36 -9.43 4.89
CA GLU A 10 -40.25 -10.13 4.22
C GLU A 10 -39.23 -9.16 3.65
N LEU A 11 -39.65 -7.98 3.15
CA LEU A 11 -38.71 -6.98 2.64
C LEU A 11 -37.98 -6.26 3.77
N LEU A 12 -38.72 -5.96 4.85
CA LEU A 12 -38.21 -5.25 6.01
C LEU A 12 -37.08 -6.02 6.73
N VAL A 13 -37.25 -7.33 6.91
CA VAL A 13 -36.23 -8.14 7.61
C VAL A 13 -34.93 -8.23 6.80
N VAL A 14 -35.02 -8.31 5.47
CA VAL A 14 -33.85 -8.43 4.59
C VAL A 14 -33.01 -7.16 4.63
N ILE A 15 -33.62 -5.99 4.48
CA ILE A 15 -32.88 -4.73 4.56
C ILE A 15 -32.29 -4.51 5.96
N GLY A 16 -32.96 -4.99 7.01
CA GLY A 16 -32.46 -4.93 8.38
C GLY A 16 -31.18 -5.74 8.57
N ILE A 17 -31.15 -6.98 8.08
CA ILE A 17 -29.95 -7.84 8.16
C ILE A 17 -28.80 -7.21 7.34
N ILE A 18 -29.07 -6.72 6.13
CA ILE A 18 -28.04 -6.06 5.30
C ILE A 18 -27.48 -4.82 6.00
N ALA A 19 -28.33 -4.01 6.64
CA ALA A 19 -27.89 -2.82 7.36
C ALA A 19 -26.95 -3.16 8.54
N ILE A 20 -27.26 -4.22 9.31
CA ILE A 20 -26.42 -4.69 10.42
C ILE A 20 -25.06 -5.16 9.90
N LEU A 21 -25.05 -5.99 8.84
CA LEU A 21 -23.80 -6.49 8.24
C LEU A 21 -22.96 -5.34 7.67
N ALA A 22 -23.57 -4.40 6.94
CA ALA A 22 -22.88 -3.25 6.38
C ALA A 22 -22.32 -2.31 7.45
N ALA A 23 -23.04 -2.09 8.56
CA ALA A 23 -22.59 -1.26 9.67
C ALA A 23 -21.29 -1.77 10.31
N LEU A 24 -21.12 -3.09 10.39
CA LEU A 24 -19.88 -3.71 10.90
C LEU A 24 -18.75 -3.68 9.85
N LEU A 25 -19.08 -3.78 8.56
CA LEU A 25 -18.09 -3.84 7.47
C LEU A 25 -17.53 -2.47 7.08
N LEU A 26 -18.34 -1.40 7.10
CA LEU A 26 -17.92 -0.05 6.73
C LEU A 26 -16.68 0.47 7.50
N PRO A 27 -16.61 0.38 8.84
CA PRO A 27 -15.43 0.83 9.60
C PRO A 27 -14.22 -0.09 9.45
N ALA A 28 -14.41 -1.35 9.04
CA ALA A 28 -13.31 -2.27 8.74
C ALA A 28 -12.72 -2.00 7.34
N LEU A 29 -13.59 -1.71 6.35
CA LEU A 29 -13.21 -1.44 4.97
C LEU A 29 -12.36 -0.17 4.82
N SER A 30 -12.66 0.89 5.58
CA SER A 30 -11.88 2.13 5.55
C SER A 30 -10.42 1.92 6.01
N ARG A 31 -10.23 1.13 7.09
CA ARG A 31 -8.92 0.76 7.62
C ARG A 31 -8.14 -0.13 6.65
N ALA A 32 -8.81 -1.11 6.05
CA ALA A 32 -8.20 -1.98 5.04
C ALA A 32 -7.72 -1.19 3.82
N ARG A 33 -8.51 -0.22 3.34
CA ARG A 33 -8.14 0.62 2.20
C ARG A 33 -6.92 1.49 2.50
N GLU A 34 -6.85 2.08 3.69
CA GLU A 34 -5.70 2.88 4.11
C GLU A 34 -4.44 2.02 4.28
N SER A 35 -4.57 0.83 4.87
CA SER A 35 -3.49 -0.15 4.93
C SER A 35 -3.01 -0.57 3.53
N GLY A 36 -3.93 -0.80 2.60
CA GLY A 36 -3.61 -1.11 1.20
C GLY A 36 -2.85 0.01 0.50
N ARG A 37 -3.25 1.28 0.70
CA ARG A 37 -2.51 2.44 0.15
C ARG A 37 -1.09 2.53 0.70
N ARG A 38 -0.92 2.28 2.00
CA ARG A 38 0.40 2.26 2.65
C ARG A 38 1.26 1.11 2.13
N ALA A 39 0.70 -0.09 1.98
CA ALA A 39 1.39 -1.24 1.43
C ALA A 39 1.87 -0.98 -0.01
N SER A 40 1.03 -0.39 -0.87
CA SER A 40 1.43 -0.01 -2.23
C SER A 40 2.54 1.04 -2.23
N CYS A 41 2.44 2.07 -1.39
CA CYS A 41 3.49 3.09 -1.26
C CYS A 41 4.83 2.48 -0.81
N ALA A 42 4.80 1.64 0.23
CA ALA A 42 5.99 0.94 0.71
C ALA A 42 6.58 0.03 -0.36
N ASN A 43 5.75 -0.66 -1.15
CA ASN A 43 6.22 -1.52 -2.24
C ASN A 43 6.87 -0.71 -3.38
N ASN A 44 6.35 0.47 -3.71
CA ASN A 44 6.98 1.36 -4.70
C ASN A 44 8.35 1.84 -4.23
N LEU A 45 8.47 2.26 -2.97
CA LEU A 45 9.75 2.69 -2.41
C LEU A 45 10.76 1.53 -2.34
N LYS A 46 10.27 0.31 -2.03
CA LYS A 46 11.09 -0.91 -2.11
C LYS A 46 11.61 -1.15 -3.54
N GLN A 47 10.75 -1.04 -4.56
CA GLN A 47 11.19 -1.20 -5.95
C GLN A 47 12.24 -0.16 -6.35
N VAL A 48 12.10 1.09 -5.89
CA VAL A 48 13.10 2.14 -6.13
C VAL A 48 14.45 1.80 -5.48
N GLY A 49 14.51 1.47 -4.20
CA GLY A 49 15.80 1.14 -3.57
C GLY A 49 16.40 -0.16 -4.09
N LEU A 50 15.59 -1.13 -4.52
CA LEU A 50 16.09 -2.31 -5.24
C LEU A 50 16.75 -1.93 -6.56
N SER A 51 16.16 -0.99 -7.32
CA SER A 51 16.76 -0.50 -8.57
C SER A 51 18.10 0.20 -8.33
N PHE A 52 18.24 0.96 -7.24
CA PHE A 52 19.53 1.55 -6.86
C PHE A 52 20.56 0.48 -6.49
N LYS A 53 20.18 -0.56 -5.77
CA LYS A 53 21.06 -1.69 -5.42
C LYS A 53 21.50 -2.48 -6.66
N MET A 54 20.59 -2.70 -7.61
CA MET A 54 20.92 -3.35 -8.89
C MET A 54 21.92 -2.49 -9.67
N TYR A 55 21.68 -1.18 -9.77
CA TYR A 55 22.57 -0.26 -10.45
C TYR A 55 23.99 -0.22 -9.85
N THR A 56 24.12 -0.11 -8.52
CA THR A 56 25.43 -0.09 -7.85
C THR A 56 26.16 -1.43 -7.89
N SER A 57 25.43 -2.53 -8.08
CA SER A 57 26.03 -3.86 -8.25
C SER A 57 26.64 -4.05 -9.64
N GLU A 58 26.08 -3.39 -10.65
CA GLU A 58 26.55 -3.47 -12.04
C GLU A 58 27.50 -2.33 -12.43
N ALA A 59 27.50 -1.21 -11.71
CA ALA A 59 28.40 -0.08 -11.97
C ALA A 59 29.82 -0.35 -11.43
N ASP A 60 30.82 -0.24 -12.30
CA ASP A 60 32.24 -0.30 -11.95
C ASP A 60 32.58 0.78 -10.92
N GLY A 61 32.79 0.38 -9.66
CA GLY A 61 33.08 1.28 -8.54
C GLY A 61 31.95 1.48 -7.52
N HIS A 62 30.88 0.66 -7.55
CA HIS A 62 29.79 0.69 -6.55
C HIS A 62 29.17 2.07 -6.33
N THR A 63 29.13 2.88 -7.38
CA THR A 63 28.68 4.27 -7.32
C THR A 63 27.19 4.32 -7.63
N PHE A 64 26.42 4.99 -6.78
CA PHE A 64 24.98 5.26 -7.01
C PHE A 64 24.80 6.12 -8.27
N PRO A 65 23.65 6.04 -8.95
CA PRO A 65 23.44 6.81 -10.16
C PRO A 65 23.61 8.31 -9.86
N PRO A 66 24.27 9.07 -10.75
CA PRO A 66 24.57 10.48 -10.51
C PRO A 66 23.27 11.26 -10.36
N GLY A 67 22.93 11.61 -9.12
CA GLY A 67 21.93 12.61 -8.84
C GLY A 67 22.44 13.95 -9.34
N LYS A 68 21.57 14.76 -9.96
CA LYS A 68 21.92 16.17 -10.24
C LYS A 68 21.94 16.92 -8.91
N TYR A 69 23.05 16.81 -8.17
CA TYR A 69 23.37 17.73 -7.08
C TYR A 69 23.87 19.00 -7.76
N MET A 70 23.07 20.06 -7.69
CA MET A 70 23.55 21.40 -7.99
C MET A 70 24.60 21.74 -6.93
N ASP A 71 25.84 21.85 -7.38
CA ASP A 71 27.02 22.47 -6.75
C ASP A 71 27.39 22.13 -5.29
N GLY A 72 28.55 21.47 -5.13
CA GLY A 72 29.50 21.77 -4.05
C GLY A 72 29.60 20.80 -2.87
N ASP A 73 28.56 20.03 -2.55
CA ASP A 73 28.58 19.21 -1.35
C ASP A 73 28.97 17.75 -1.67
N ALA A 74 30.14 17.33 -1.18
CA ALA A 74 30.52 15.92 -1.16
C ALA A 74 29.43 15.14 -0.40
N GLY A 75 28.56 14.48 -1.15
CA GLY A 75 27.38 13.81 -0.63
C GLY A 75 27.73 12.82 0.49
N PRO A 76 26.86 12.66 1.50
CA PRO A 76 27.12 11.77 2.62
C PRO A 76 27.31 10.35 2.08
N ARG A 77 28.42 9.72 2.44
CA ARG A 77 28.66 8.30 2.18
C ARG A 77 27.54 7.57 2.94
N PHE A 78 26.62 6.91 2.23
CA PHE A 78 25.42 6.27 2.80
C PHE A 78 25.67 4.79 3.17
N PRO A 79 26.15 4.45 4.38
CA PRO A 79 26.15 3.07 4.87
C PRO A 79 24.75 2.60 5.34
N GLU A 80 23.73 3.48 5.34
CA GLU A 80 22.45 3.27 6.04
C GLU A 80 21.30 2.76 5.14
N PHE A 81 21.48 2.68 3.81
CA PHE A 81 20.41 2.30 2.88
C PHE A 81 19.96 0.83 3.01
N ASP A 82 20.79 -0.06 3.53
CA ASP A 82 20.43 -1.46 3.78
C ASP A 82 19.41 -1.62 4.93
N PHE A 83 19.38 -0.70 5.90
CA PHE A 83 18.52 -0.80 7.08
C PHE A 83 17.03 -0.64 6.73
N PHE A 84 16.72 0.12 5.66
CA PHE A 84 15.34 0.33 5.19
C PHE A 84 14.76 -0.90 4.45
N PHE A 85 15.61 -1.81 3.97
CA PHE A 85 15.23 -2.93 3.10
C PHE A 85 15.15 -4.29 3.81
N GLN A 86 15.86 -4.44 4.91
CA GLN A 86 15.83 -5.67 5.70
C GLN A 86 14.61 -5.63 6.63
N GLY A 87 13.46 -6.00 6.07
CA GLY A 87 12.15 -5.94 6.72
C GLY A 87 12.09 -6.70 8.04
N HIS A 88 12.30 -5.98 9.14
CA HIS A 88 11.70 -6.31 10.42
C HIS A 88 10.28 -5.74 10.42
N THR A 89 9.31 -6.66 10.37
CA THR A 89 7.98 -6.43 10.96
C THR A 89 8.12 -6.09 12.43
#